data_AF-A0A3A4ZJU3-F1
#
_entry.id   AF-A0A3A4ZJU3-F1
#
_cell.length_a   1.000
_cell.length_b   1.000
_cell.length_c   1.000
_cell.angle_alpha   90.00
_cell.angle_beta   90.00
_cell.angle_gamma   90.00
#
_symmetry.space_group_name_H-M   'P 1'
#
loop_
_entity.id
_entity.type
_entity.pdbx_description
1 polymer ?
#
loop_
_entity_poly.entity_id
_entity_poly.type
_entity_poly.pdbx_seq_one_letter_code
_entity_poly.pdbx_strand_id
1 'polypeptide(L)'
;MSINGEREIPALAYAPGEEIGVGWESIVRELGPDWVIKEVNPFDNDGEKKPKSESRMRYLRSEERAVRMSHEQQRLQQIFGEEHFERMYFIKTADEKGEEIFLMIQKRVHGANLNAYIKREDITTEQFIKENREQLMELAWGAKKAFIEFGMPLDFHIGNMIREEATGNIKIVDTGEPARGLERLSGEIKPQDVMEIMERTEKRLNTMRTLEDRLELSPEEVKALNEKYDIDESEFGKRVEFLQGKKKEAEAQLAKERKEREEALSQFLDGVMDGNDTTTGRRVHEAALKLVEGMKVNKKTQEHLDELEKNADVAGDKAYWTEFLTRI
;
A
#
# COMPACT_ATOMS: atom_id res chain seq x y z
N MET A 1 -5.72 -29.34 1.89
CA MET A 1 -5.19 -29.42 3.27
C MET A 1 -5.00 -27.99 3.76
N SER A 2 -5.59 -27.61 4.90
CA SER A 2 -5.45 -26.26 5.47
C SER A 2 -4.08 -26.13 6.13
N ILE A 3 -3.39 -25.00 5.91
CA ILE A 3 -2.11 -24.71 6.57
C ILE A 3 -2.33 -24.49 8.09
N ASN A 4 -3.55 -24.14 8.52
CA ASN A 4 -3.78 -23.57 9.84
C ASN A 4 -4.20 -24.54 10.95
N GLY A 5 -4.32 -25.85 10.67
CA GLY A 5 -4.71 -26.87 11.66
C GLY A 5 -6.13 -26.67 12.26
N GLU A 6 -6.97 -27.69 12.14
CA GLU A 6 -8.20 -27.89 12.95
C GLU A 6 -9.20 -26.72 13.06
N ARG A 7 -9.90 -26.40 11.96
CA ARG A 7 -11.33 -26.05 11.94
C ARG A 7 -11.85 -26.56 10.59
N GLU A 8 -13.03 -27.19 10.56
CA GLU A 8 -13.69 -27.53 9.29
C GLU A 8 -13.86 -26.24 8.49
N ILE A 9 -13.05 -26.10 7.45
CA ILE A 9 -13.14 -25.01 6.49
C ILE A 9 -14.04 -25.56 5.37
N PRO A 10 -15.30 -25.11 5.24
CA PRO A 10 -16.26 -25.67 4.30
C PRO A 10 -15.99 -25.27 2.84
N ALA A 11 -14.92 -24.51 2.58
CA ALA A 11 -14.65 -23.79 1.33
C ALA A 11 -14.43 -24.64 0.08
N LEU A 12 -14.38 -25.98 0.18
CA LEU A 12 -14.38 -26.86 -0.99
C LEU A 12 -15.80 -27.33 -1.38
N ALA A 13 -16.83 -27.00 -0.60
CA ALA A 13 -18.21 -27.42 -0.86
C ALA A 13 -19.06 -26.40 -1.63
N TYR A 14 -18.61 -25.15 -1.74
CA TYR A 14 -19.38 -24.05 -2.33
C TYR A 14 -18.61 -23.41 -3.49
N ALA A 15 -19.33 -23.09 -4.57
CA ALA A 15 -18.80 -22.22 -5.62
C ALA A 15 -18.87 -20.75 -5.17
N PRO A 16 -17.94 -19.88 -5.62
CA PRO A 16 -18.03 -18.44 -5.37
C PRO A 16 -19.36 -17.86 -5.88
N GLY A 17 -20.01 -17.06 -5.05
CA GLY A 17 -21.29 -16.42 -5.31
C GLY A 17 -21.16 -14.96 -5.78
N GLU A 18 -22.08 -14.13 -5.29
CA GLU A 18 -22.15 -12.71 -5.62
C GLU A 18 -20.89 -11.96 -5.17
N GLU A 19 -20.53 -10.93 -5.95
CA GLU A 19 -19.48 -9.99 -5.59
C GLU A 19 -20.00 -9.01 -4.53
N ILE A 20 -19.33 -8.97 -3.38
CA ILE A 20 -19.72 -8.13 -2.24
C ILE A 20 -18.71 -7.02 -1.95
N GLY A 21 -17.57 -7.01 -2.65
CA GLY A 21 -16.58 -5.95 -2.53
C GLY A 21 -15.49 -6.02 -3.59
N VAL A 22 -15.04 -4.86 -4.06
CA VAL A 22 -13.92 -4.74 -5.00
C VAL A 22 -12.89 -3.79 -4.40
N GLY A 23 -11.67 -4.30 -4.27
CA GLY A 23 -10.49 -3.53 -3.90
C GLY A 23 -9.51 -3.43 -5.06
N TRP A 24 -8.46 -2.64 -4.85
CA TRP A 24 -7.41 -2.42 -5.86
C TRP A 24 -6.73 -3.72 -6.32
N GLU A 25 -6.48 -4.64 -5.39
CA GLU A 25 -5.78 -5.89 -5.67
C GLU A 25 -6.68 -7.12 -5.69
N SER A 26 -7.90 -7.01 -5.14
CA SER A 26 -8.75 -8.16 -4.85
C SER A 26 -10.23 -7.93 -5.07
N ILE A 27 -10.95 -8.98 -5.43
CA ILE A 27 -12.41 -9.05 -5.44
C ILE A 27 -12.83 -9.96 -4.28
N VAL A 28 -13.89 -9.61 -3.56
CA VAL A 28 -14.45 -10.41 -2.47
C VAL A 28 -15.81 -10.93 -2.92
N ARG A 29 -15.99 -12.25 -2.87
CA ARG A 29 -17.24 -12.93 -3.22
C ARG A 29 -17.77 -13.74 -2.05
N GLU A 30 -19.08 -13.95 -2.02
CA GLU A 30 -19.68 -14.90 -1.09
C GLU A 30 -19.17 -16.32 -1.34
N LEU A 31 -19.05 -17.10 -0.26
CA LEU A 31 -18.69 -18.51 -0.31
C LEU A 31 -19.61 -19.29 0.63
N GLY A 32 -20.83 -19.57 0.17
CA GLY A 32 -21.90 -20.06 1.05
C GLY A 32 -22.38 -18.99 2.05
N PRO A 33 -23.13 -19.38 3.09
CA PRO A 33 -23.78 -18.42 3.99
C PRO A 33 -22.79 -17.67 4.89
N ASP A 34 -21.74 -18.34 5.37
CA ASP A 34 -20.91 -17.86 6.49
C ASP A 34 -19.47 -17.48 6.09
N TRP A 35 -19.11 -17.58 4.82
CA TRP A 35 -17.74 -17.36 4.36
C TRP A 35 -17.68 -16.45 3.14
N VAL A 36 -16.50 -15.88 2.95
CA VAL A 36 -16.15 -15.09 1.78
C VAL A 36 -14.83 -15.59 1.21
N ILE A 37 -14.66 -15.46 -0.11
CA ILE A 37 -13.42 -15.71 -0.82
C ILE A 37 -12.86 -14.39 -1.36
N LYS A 38 -11.56 -14.16 -1.15
CA LYS A 38 -10.82 -13.00 -1.65
C LYS A 38 -9.95 -13.46 -2.81
N GLU A 39 -10.34 -13.07 -4.02
CA GLU A 39 -9.68 -13.40 -5.27
C GLU A 39 -8.82 -12.25 -5.75
N VAL A 40 -7.90 -12.50 -6.68
CA VAL A 40 -7.07 -11.46 -7.29
C VAL A 40 -7.92 -10.64 -8.27
N ASN A 41 -8.04 -9.33 -8.07
CA ASN A 41 -8.74 -8.45 -9.01
C ASN A 41 -7.93 -8.32 -10.31
N PRO A 42 -8.47 -8.73 -11.48
CA PRO A 42 -7.78 -8.60 -12.74
C PRO A 42 -8.01 -7.25 -13.42
N PHE A 43 -8.77 -6.32 -12.82
CA PHE A 43 -9.16 -5.04 -13.42
C PHE A 43 -8.64 -3.80 -12.66
N ASP A 44 -8.49 -2.67 -13.35
CA ASP A 44 -8.18 -1.35 -12.77
C ASP A 44 -9.43 -0.53 -12.46
N ASN A 45 -9.23 0.72 -12.04
CA ASN A 45 -10.32 1.61 -11.65
C ASN A 45 -11.19 2.02 -12.85
N ASP A 46 -10.68 1.91 -14.07
CA ASP A 46 -11.40 2.20 -15.30
C ASP A 46 -12.10 0.94 -15.86
N GLY A 47 -11.99 -0.19 -15.15
CA GLY A 47 -12.52 -1.48 -15.55
C GLY A 47 -11.68 -2.18 -16.62
N GLU A 48 -10.52 -1.63 -16.96
CA GLU A 48 -9.61 -2.26 -17.91
C GLU A 48 -8.82 -3.38 -17.24
N LYS A 49 -8.44 -4.39 -18.05
CA LYS A 49 -7.70 -5.54 -17.52
C LYS A 49 -6.30 -5.09 -17.11
N LYS A 50 -6.00 -5.10 -15.80
CA LYS A 50 -4.66 -4.84 -15.26
C LYS A 50 -3.68 -5.86 -15.84
N PRO A 51 -2.63 -5.43 -16.57
CA PRO A 51 -1.49 -6.29 -16.82
C PRO A 51 -0.73 -6.45 -15.50
N LYS A 52 -1.13 -7.43 -14.67
CA LYS A 52 -0.29 -7.85 -13.54
C LYS A 52 0.89 -8.63 -14.12
N SER A 53 2.10 -8.28 -13.70
CA SER A 53 3.28 -9.05 -14.10
C SER A 53 3.10 -10.52 -13.70
N GLU A 54 3.60 -11.45 -14.52
CA GLU A 54 3.56 -12.88 -14.19
C GLU A 54 4.23 -13.18 -12.85
N SER A 55 5.27 -12.40 -12.49
CA SER A 55 5.93 -12.48 -11.18
C SER A 55 4.98 -12.13 -10.04
N ARG A 56 4.14 -11.10 -10.19
CA ARG A 56 3.15 -10.70 -9.18
C ARG A 56 2.04 -11.74 -9.06
N MET A 57 1.57 -12.29 -10.17
CA MET A 57 0.55 -13.34 -10.14
C MET A 57 1.06 -14.61 -9.47
N ARG A 58 2.29 -15.04 -9.79
CA ARG A 58 2.94 -16.17 -9.10
C ARG A 58 3.09 -15.92 -7.61
N TYR A 59 3.53 -14.73 -7.21
CA TYR A 59 3.67 -14.38 -5.81
C TYR A 59 2.33 -14.41 -5.06
N LEU A 60 1.26 -13.84 -5.63
CA LEU A 60 -0.06 -13.82 -4.98
C LEU A 60 -0.61 -15.24 -4.73
N ARG A 61 -0.17 -16.21 -5.53
CA ARG A 61 -0.51 -17.63 -5.47
C ARG A 61 0.55 -18.49 -4.76
N SER A 62 1.62 -17.92 -4.20
CA SER A 62 2.73 -18.72 -3.66
C SER A 62 2.47 -19.25 -2.25
N GLU A 63 3.02 -20.43 -1.96
CA GLU A 63 2.99 -21.05 -0.62
C GLU A 63 3.70 -20.18 0.41
N GLU A 64 4.85 -19.61 0.05
CA GLU A 64 5.62 -18.71 0.91
C GLU A 64 4.76 -17.53 1.40
N ARG A 65 3.98 -16.92 0.50
CA ARG A 65 3.05 -15.85 0.88
C ARG A 65 1.95 -16.37 1.80
N ALA A 66 1.34 -17.50 1.46
CA ALA A 66 0.27 -18.08 2.26
C ALA A 66 0.72 -18.42 3.69
N VAL A 67 1.90 -19.02 3.86
CA VAL A 67 2.49 -19.35 5.17
C VAL A 67 2.78 -18.07 5.97
N ARG A 68 3.46 -17.09 5.36
CA ARG A 68 3.77 -15.81 6.04
C ARG A 68 2.49 -15.11 6.50
N MET A 69 1.53 -14.95 5.59
CA MET A 69 0.26 -14.30 5.94
C MET A 69 -0.50 -15.10 7.00
N SER A 70 -0.47 -16.43 6.96
CA SER A 70 -1.11 -17.24 8.01
C SER A 70 -0.54 -16.94 9.39
N HIS A 71 0.78 -16.81 9.52
CA HIS A 71 1.43 -16.42 10.78
C HIS A 71 1.06 -14.98 11.20
N GLU A 72 1.07 -14.02 10.26
CA GLU A 72 0.65 -12.64 10.54
C GLU A 72 -0.81 -12.58 11.03
N GLN A 73 -1.72 -13.27 10.34
CA GLN A 73 -3.14 -13.34 10.68
C GLN A 73 -3.37 -13.99 12.05
N GLN A 74 -2.63 -15.04 12.39
CA GLN A 74 -2.69 -15.64 13.72
C GLN A 74 -2.22 -14.65 14.79
N ARG A 75 -1.13 -13.92 14.54
CA ARG A 75 -0.62 -12.96 15.51
C ARG A 75 -1.55 -11.76 15.68
N LEU A 76 -2.11 -11.24 14.59
CA LEU A 76 -3.14 -10.20 14.62
C LEU A 76 -4.36 -10.65 15.43
N GLN A 77 -4.83 -11.88 15.26
CA GLN A 77 -5.92 -12.43 16.08
C GLN A 77 -5.58 -12.50 17.57
N GLN A 78 -4.32 -12.78 17.93
CA GLN A 78 -3.87 -12.74 19.34
C GLN A 78 -3.84 -11.32 19.91
N ILE A 79 -3.53 -10.32 19.09
CA ILE A 79 -3.49 -8.91 19.51
C ILE A 79 -4.89 -8.36 19.70
N PHE A 80 -5.76 -8.56 18.70
CA PHE A 80 -7.08 -7.94 18.66
C PHE A 80 -8.22 -8.80 19.24
N GLY A 81 -8.00 -10.11 19.40
CA GLY A 81 -9.05 -11.06 19.76
C GLY A 81 -10.00 -11.40 18.60
N GLU A 82 -10.79 -12.46 18.77
CA GLU A 82 -11.84 -12.83 17.81
C GLU A 82 -12.98 -11.78 17.77
N GLU A 83 -13.13 -10.94 18.82
CA GLU A 83 -14.12 -9.86 18.83
C GLU A 83 -13.85 -8.76 17.79
N HIS A 84 -12.58 -8.41 17.55
CA HIS A 84 -12.19 -7.25 16.75
C HIS A 84 -11.40 -7.59 15.48
N PHE A 85 -11.04 -8.85 15.27
CA PHE A 85 -10.30 -9.27 14.09
C PHE A 85 -10.80 -10.59 13.52
N GLU A 86 -11.22 -10.56 12.27
CA GLU A 86 -11.55 -11.78 11.54
C GLU A 86 -10.37 -12.23 10.70
N ARG A 87 -9.76 -13.35 11.08
CA ARG A 87 -8.56 -13.82 10.40
C ARG A 87 -8.88 -14.43 9.04
N MET A 88 -7.93 -14.29 8.13
CA MET A 88 -7.94 -14.97 6.85
C MET A 88 -7.31 -16.36 6.95
N TYR A 89 -7.86 -17.31 6.18
CA TYR A 89 -7.34 -18.65 6.02
C TYR A 89 -6.90 -18.88 4.58
N PHE A 90 -5.91 -19.76 4.42
CA PHE A 90 -5.32 -20.10 3.14
C PHE A 90 -5.56 -21.57 2.83
N ILE A 91 -6.17 -21.85 1.70
CA ILE A 91 -6.48 -23.21 1.25
C ILE A 91 -5.65 -23.55 0.04
N LYS A 92 -4.84 -24.60 0.16
CA LYS A 92 -4.13 -25.19 -0.96
C LYS A 92 -5.09 -25.93 -1.90
N THR A 93 -5.10 -25.57 -3.17
CA THR A 93 -5.87 -26.21 -4.25
C THR A 93 -5.09 -26.18 -5.57
N ALA A 94 -5.68 -26.66 -6.66
CA ALA A 94 -5.14 -26.54 -8.02
C ALA A 94 -6.05 -25.65 -8.89
N ASP A 95 -5.46 -24.89 -9.80
CA ASP A 95 -6.21 -24.14 -10.81
C ASP A 95 -6.59 -25.01 -12.02
N GLU A 96 -7.25 -24.40 -13.03
CA GLU A 96 -7.72 -25.11 -14.24
C GLU A 96 -6.60 -25.80 -15.04
N LYS A 97 -5.34 -25.37 -14.86
CA LYS A 97 -4.16 -25.96 -15.50
C LYS A 97 -3.49 -27.01 -14.63
N GLY A 98 -4.01 -27.27 -13.44
CA GLY A 98 -3.41 -28.16 -12.45
C GLY A 98 -2.26 -27.51 -11.67
N GLU A 99 -2.05 -26.19 -11.78
CA GLU A 99 -1.02 -25.50 -11.00
C GLU A 99 -1.49 -25.30 -9.56
N GLU A 100 -0.62 -25.57 -8.59
CA GLU A 100 -0.94 -25.36 -7.18
C GLU A 100 -1.12 -23.87 -6.88
N ILE A 101 -2.25 -23.53 -6.25
CA ILE A 101 -2.60 -22.17 -5.84
C ILE A 101 -3.14 -22.15 -4.41
N PHE A 102 -3.10 -20.98 -3.79
CA PHE A 102 -3.69 -20.75 -2.47
C PHE A 102 -4.88 -19.78 -2.57
N LEU A 103 -6.05 -20.24 -2.15
CA LEU A 103 -7.24 -19.41 -2.02
C LEU A 103 -7.25 -18.72 -0.66
N MET A 104 -7.61 -17.44 -0.65
CA MET A 104 -7.80 -16.64 0.56
C MET A 104 -9.28 -16.64 0.92
N ILE A 105 -9.61 -17.13 2.11
CA ILE A 105 -11.00 -17.16 2.59
C ILE A 105 -11.08 -16.59 4.01
N GLN A 106 -12.22 -16.05 4.38
CA GLN A 106 -12.45 -15.42 5.68
C GLN A 106 -13.90 -15.71 6.09
N LYS A 107 -14.19 -15.78 7.39
CA LYS A 107 -15.60 -15.81 7.79
C LYS A 107 -16.26 -14.49 7.38
N ARG A 108 -17.52 -14.56 6.98
CA ARG A 108 -18.28 -13.38 6.63
C ARG A 108 -18.60 -12.60 7.90
N VAL A 109 -18.18 -11.35 7.94
CA VAL A 109 -18.69 -10.39 8.94
C VAL A 109 -19.94 -9.75 8.37
N HIS A 110 -21.09 -10.08 8.95
CA HIS A 110 -22.37 -9.51 8.52
C HIS A 110 -22.54 -8.11 9.11
N GLY A 111 -22.47 -7.11 8.24
CA GLY A 111 -22.74 -5.72 8.60
C GLY A 111 -22.24 -4.72 7.57
N ALA A 112 -22.20 -3.45 7.96
CA ALA A 112 -21.76 -2.36 7.10
C ALA A 112 -20.32 -1.98 7.41
N ASN A 113 -19.53 -1.66 6.38
CA ASN A 113 -18.26 -0.97 6.59
C ASN A 113 -18.51 0.37 7.30
N LEU A 114 -17.56 0.85 8.11
CA LEU A 114 -17.80 2.02 8.96
C LEU A 114 -18.11 3.28 8.16
N ASN A 115 -17.54 3.44 6.95
CA ASN A 115 -17.91 4.53 6.02
C ASN A 115 -19.41 4.53 5.69
N ALA A 116 -19.93 3.36 5.30
CA ALA A 116 -21.34 3.19 4.95
C ALA A 116 -22.24 3.32 6.18
N TYR A 117 -21.80 2.78 7.32
CA TYR A 117 -22.51 2.90 8.59
C TYR A 117 -22.68 4.35 9.02
N ILE A 118 -21.59 5.11 9.15
CA ILE A 118 -21.61 6.53 9.57
C ILE A 118 -22.53 7.34 8.65
N LYS A 119 -22.42 7.11 7.33
CA LYS A 119 -23.27 7.78 6.34
C LYS A 119 -24.75 7.38 6.44
N ARG A 120 -25.05 6.11 6.70
CA ARG A 120 -26.42 5.59 6.80
C ARG A 120 -27.13 6.10 8.05
N GLU A 121 -26.41 6.13 9.17
CA GLU A 121 -26.96 6.59 10.46
C GLU A 121 -26.96 8.12 10.60
N ASP A 122 -26.38 8.85 9.63
CA ASP A 122 -26.27 10.32 9.62
C ASP A 122 -25.62 10.89 10.90
N ILE A 123 -24.58 10.21 11.39
CA ILE A 123 -23.83 10.62 12.59
C ILE A 123 -22.49 11.26 12.22
N THR A 124 -22.00 12.16 13.07
CA THR A 124 -20.66 12.73 12.90
C THR A 124 -19.57 11.74 13.31
N THR A 125 -18.33 11.97 12.86
CA THR A 125 -17.19 11.16 13.29
C THR A 125 -16.97 11.28 14.80
N GLU A 126 -17.16 12.47 15.37
CA GLU A 126 -17.04 12.74 16.80
C GLU A 126 -18.09 11.98 17.60
N GLN A 127 -19.34 11.96 17.12
CA GLN A 127 -20.41 11.18 17.74
C GLN A 127 -20.08 9.68 17.70
N PHE A 128 -19.66 9.16 16.54
CA PHE A 128 -19.26 7.77 16.41
C PHE A 128 -18.14 7.38 17.37
N ILE A 129 -17.11 8.23 17.51
CA ILE A 129 -15.99 7.98 18.44
C ILE A 129 -16.49 7.93 19.88
N LYS A 130 -17.34 8.88 20.29
CA LYS A 130 -17.88 8.93 21.66
C LYS A 130 -18.71 7.68 21.99
N GLU A 131 -19.55 7.24 21.07
CA GLU A 131 -20.43 6.08 21.26
C GLU A 131 -19.67 4.75 21.27
N ASN A 132 -18.50 4.68 20.62
CA ASN A 132 -17.72 3.45 20.46
C ASN A 132 -16.33 3.54 21.12
N ARG A 133 -16.13 4.47 22.07
CA ARG A 133 -14.83 4.82 22.62
C ARG A 133 -14.04 3.61 23.14
N GLU A 134 -14.69 2.74 23.90
CA GLU A 134 -14.04 1.54 24.48
C GLU A 134 -13.49 0.62 23.39
N GLN A 135 -14.29 0.27 22.37
CA GLN A 135 -13.82 -0.56 21.26
C GLN A 135 -12.71 0.13 20.46
N LEU A 136 -12.80 1.44 20.27
CA LEU A 136 -11.79 2.21 19.54
C LEU A 136 -10.47 2.33 20.30
N MET A 137 -10.49 2.34 21.64
CA MET A 137 -9.27 2.25 22.47
C MET A 137 -8.55 0.93 22.22
N GLU A 138 -9.29 -0.19 22.26
CA GLU A 138 -8.75 -1.53 22.00
C GLU A 138 -8.16 -1.63 20.58
N LEU A 139 -8.89 -1.15 19.59
CA LEU A 139 -8.44 -1.13 18.19
C LEU A 139 -7.19 -0.25 17.99
N ALA A 140 -7.14 0.94 18.60
CA ALA A 140 -6.01 1.85 18.47
C ALA A 140 -4.74 1.26 19.11
N TRP A 141 -4.85 0.67 20.30
CA TRP A 141 -3.71 0.05 20.99
C TRP A 141 -3.27 -1.27 20.37
N GLY A 142 -4.22 -2.08 19.89
CA GLY A 142 -3.89 -3.25 19.08
C GLY A 142 -3.14 -2.88 17.81
N ALA A 143 -3.52 -1.79 17.14
CA ALA A 143 -2.80 -1.28 15.97
C ALA A 143 -1.38 -0.80 16.32
N LYS A 144 -1.19 -0.16 17.48
CA LYS A 144 0.14 0.20 17.98
C LYS A 144 1.01 -1.03 18.26
N LYS A 145 0.48 -2.04 18.96
CA LYS A 145 1.20 -3.29 19.23
C LYS A 145 1.57 -4.00 17.93
N ALA A 146 0.64 -4.08 16.98
CA ALA A 146 0.92 -4.66 15.67
C ALA A 146 2.02 -3.89 14.93
N PHE A 147 2.04 -2.55 14.99
CA PHE A 147 3.13 -1.77 14.40
C PHE A 147 4.49 -2.07 15.04
N ILE A 148 4.55 -2.23 16.36
CA ILE A 148 5.79 -2.59 17.06
C ILE A 148 6.31 -3.95 16.60
N GLU A 149 5.41 -4.93 16.45
CA GLU A 149 5.76 -6.30 16.09
C GLU A 149 6.14 -6.46 14.61
N PHE A 150 5.34 -5.90 13.70
CA PHE A 150 5.56 -6.05 12.26
C PHE A 150 6.47 -4.98 11.67
N GLY A 151 6.76 -3.90 12.42
CA GLY A 151 7.58 -2.77 12.00
C GLY A 151 6.96 -1.87 10.93
N MET A 152 5.70 -2.13 10.53
CA MET A 152 4.92 -1.34 9.58
C MET A 152 3.48 -1.20 10.07
N PRO A 153 2.86 -0.02 9.94
CA PRO A 153 1.49 0.20 10.36
C PRO A 153 0.53 -0.60 9.46
N LEU A 154 -0.49 -1.18 10.09
CA LEU A 154 -1.58 -1.87 9.38
C LEU A 154 -2.33 -0.90 8.48
N ASP A 155 -3.08 -1.43 7.52
CA ASP A 155 -4.04 -0.64 6.74
C ASP A 155 -5.28 -0.25 7.55
N PHE A 156 -5.04 0.44 8.67
CA PHE A 156 -6.01 0.75 9.70
C PHE A 156 -6.79 2.01 9.35
N HIS A 157 -7.96 1.83 8.72
CA HIS A 157 -8.90 2.92 8.43
C HIS A 157 -10.34 2.40 8.36
N ILE A 158 -11.30 3.32 8.46
CA ILE A 158 -12.76 3.04 8.49
C ILE A 158 -13.31 2.29 7.26
N GLY A 159 -12.54 2.19 6.19
CA GLY A 159 -12.90 1.38 5.01
C GLY A 159 -12.62 -0.10 5.19
N ASN A 160 -11.69 -0.46 6.08
CA ASN A 160 -11.26 -1.84 6.36
C ASN A 160 -11.85 -2.36 7.67
N MET A 161 -12.90 -1.71 8.17
CA MET A 161 -13.59 -2.05 9.40
C MET A 161 -15.08 -2.21 9.13
N ILE A 162 -15.68 -3.25 9.70
CA ILE A 162 -17.12 -3.55 9.61
C ILE A 162 -17.71 -3.50 11.01
N ARG A 163 -18.85 -2.82 11.16
CA ARG A 163 -19.67 -2.94 12.37
C ARG A 163 -20.59 -4.15 12.20
N GLU A 164 -20.31 -5.20 12.95
CA GLU A 164 -21.06 -6.45 12.93
C GLU A 164 -22.48 -6.23 13.48
N GLU A 165 -23.49 -6.62 12.73
CA GLU A 165 -24.90 -6.39 13.08
C GLU A 165 -25.34 -7.18 14.31
N ALA A 166 -24.86 -8.41 14.45
CA ALA A 166 -25.29 -9.31 15.53
C ALA A 166 -24.78 -8.89 16.91
N THR A 167 -23.59 -8.29 16.98
CA THR A 167 -22.89 -8.00 18.25
C THR A 167 -22.70 -6.51 18.49
N GLY A 168 -22.74 -5.69 17.44
CA GLY A 168 -22.32 -4.29 17.50
C GLY A 168 -20.80 -4.10 17.54
N ASN A 169 -20.01 -5.17 17.46
CA ASN A 169 -18.56 -5.10 17.49
C ASN A 169 -18.01 -4.52 16.19
N ILE A 170 -16.92 -3.77 16.29
CA ILE A 170 -16.14 -3.29 15.16
C ILE A 170 -15.05 -4.33 14.87
N LYS A 171 -15.10 -4.93 13.68
CA LYS A 171 -14.13 -5.93 13.20
C LYS A 171 -13.26 -5.38 12.09
N ILE A 172 -11.95 -5.56 12.23
CA ILE A 172 -10.97 -5.34 11.16
C ILE A 172 -11.02 -6.54 10.21
N VAL A 173 -11.15 -6.28 8.92
CA VAL A 173 -11.28 -7.32 7.88
C VAL A 173 -10.16 -7.30 6.83
N ASP A 174 -9.41 -6.19 6.74
CA ASP A 174 -8.24 -6.08 5.87
C ASP A 174 -7.12 -5.31 6.59
N THR A 175 -5.93 -5.92 6.63
CA THR A 175 -4.75 -5.37 7.30
C THR A 175 -3.60 -5.10 6.35
N GLY A 176 -3.75 -5.48 5.07
CA GLY A 176 -2.63 -5.58 4.14
C GLY A 176 -1.59 -6.63 4.55
N GLU A 177 -0.34 -6.42 4.15
CA GLU A 177 0.82 -7.29 4.43
C GLU A 177 1.95 -6.46 5.08
N PRO A 178 1.84 -6.10 6.38
CA PRO A 178 2.78 -5.19 7.03
C PRO A 178 4.23 -5.73 7.04
N ALA A 179 4.45 -7.02 7.30
CA ALA A 179 5.83 -7.55 7.37
C ALA A 179 6.52 -7.53 6.00
N ARG A 180 5.76 -7.73 4.91
CA ARG A 180 6.27 -7.56 3.54
C ARG A 180 6.71 -6.12 3.27
N GLY A 181 5.98 -5.14 3.80
CA GLY A 181 6.37 -3.73 3.73
C GLY A 181 7.75 -3.49 4.33
N LEU A 182 8.00 -4.06 5.52
CA LEU A 182 9.27 -3.93 6.22
C LEU A 182 10.41 -4.65 5.47
N GLU A 183 10.14 -5.86 4.97
CA GLU A 183 11.10 -6.65 4.21
C GLU A 183 11.58 -5.90 2.97
N ARG A 184 10.63 -5.29 2.22
CA ARG A 184 10.95 -4.48 1.04
C ARG A 184 11.82 -3.27 1.38
N LEU A 185 11.56 -2.58 2.49
CA LEU A 185 12.37 -1.45 2.95
C LEU A 185 13.75 -1.87 3.49
N SER A 186 13.88 -3.12 3.93
CA SER A 186 15.14 -3.66 4.45
C SER A 186 16.05 -4.22 3.36
N GLY A 187 15.52 -4.50 2.16
CA GLY A 187 16.27 -4.98 1.01
C GLY A 187 16.74 -3.87 0.06
N GLU A 188 17.28 -4.29 -1.10
CA GLU A 188 17.59 -3.38 -2.20
C GLU A 188 16.31 -2.96 -2.92
N ILE A 189 15.97 -1.68 -2.83
CA ILE A 189 14.75 -1.11 -3.41
C ILE A 189 15.07 0.26 -3.99
N LYS A 190 14.40 0.62 -5.09
CA LYS A 190 14.61 1.92 -5.72
C LYS A 190 14.13 3.04 -4.78
N PRO A 191 14.82 4.18 -4.73
CA PRO A 191 14.41 5.30 -3.88
C PRO A 191 12.96 5.75 -4.13
N GLN A 192 12.50 5.72 -5.38
CA GLN A 192 11.12 6.07 -5.72
C GLN A 192 10.10 5.12 -5.07
N ASP A 193 10.39 3.82 -5.07
CA ASP A 193 9.52 2.81 -4.43
C ASP A 193 9.55 2.95 -2.90
N VAL A 194 10.68 3.35 -2.31
CA VAL A 194 10.76 3.69 -0.88
C VAL A 194 9.83 4.86 -0.57
N MET A 195 9.87 5.93 -1.37
CA MET A 195 8.99 7.09 -1.17
C MET A 195 7.50 6.72 -1.24
N GLU A 196 7.09 5.87 -2.19
CA GLU A 196 5.70 5.40 -2.30
C GLU A 196 5.27 4.54 -1.10
N ILE A 197 6.17 3.72 -0.56
CA ILE A 197 5.90 2.96 0.68
C ILE A 197 5.79 3.93 1.86
N MET A 198 6.68 4.91 1.96
CA MET A 198 6.72 5.87 3.05
C MET A 198 5.52 6.80 3.08
N GLU A 199 5.02 7.26 1.93
CA GLU A 199 3.79 8.08 1.86
C GLU A 199 2.59 7.34 2.46
N ARG A 200 2.40 6.07 2.09
CA ARG A 200 1.33 5.23 2.64
C ARG A 200 1.52 4.98 4.14
N THR A 201 2.77 4.76 4.55
CA THR A 201 3.15 4.49 5.94
C THR A 201 2.87 5.70 6.82
N GLU A 202 3.25 6.90 6.39
CA GLU A 202 2.99 8.15 7.09
C GLU A 202 1.50 8.43 7.22
N LYS A 203 0.73 8.20 6.14
CA LYS A 203 -0.73 8.33 6.17
C LYS A 203 -1.35 7.42 7.24
N ARG A 204 -0.94 6.16 7.31
CA ARG A 204 -1.45 5.19 8.29
C ARG A 204 -1.06 5.52 9.72
N LEU A 205 0.20 5.91 9.97
CA LEU A 205 0.65 6.37 11.28
C LEU A 205 -0.12 7.62 11.71
N ASN A 206 -0.38 8.55 10.80
CA ASN A 206 -1.16 9.74 11.08
C ASN A 206 -2.62 9.39 11.42
N THR A 207 -3.23 8.44 10.72
CA THR A 207 -4.57 7.93 11.07
C THR A 207 -4.61 7.35 12.48
N MET A 208 -3.62 6.54 12.87
CA MET A 208 -3.51 5.98 14.21
C MET A 208 -3.40 7.08 15.29
N ARG A 209 -2.50 8.05 15.08
CA ARG A 209 -2.32 9.19 16.01
C ARG A 209 -3.56 10.07 16.11
N THR A 210 -4.19 10.35 14.98
CA THR A 210 -5.43 11.15 14.96
C THR A 210 -6.55 10.46 15.76
N LEU A 211 -6.65 9.13 15.68
CA LEU A 211 -7.61 8.39 16.49
C LEU A 211 -7.25 8.47 17.98
N GLU A 212 -5.99 8.24 18.33
CA GLU A 212 -5.50 8.36 19.71
C GLU A 212 -5.81 9.74 20.32
N ASP A 213 -5.48 10.82 19.61
CA ASP A 213 -5.74 12.19 20.05
C ASP A 213 -7.25 12.41 20.30
N ARG A 214 -8.10 11.87 19.41
CA ARG A 214 -9.57 12.01 19.50
C ARG A 214 -10.21 11.15 20.59
N LEU A 215 -9.51 10.14 21.11
CA LEU A 215 -10.01 9.34 22.23
C LEU A 215 -9.89 10.08 23.57
N GLU A 216 -9.12 11.17 23.63
CA GLU A 216 -8.95 12.03 24.81
C GLU A 216 -8.67 11.20 26.07
N LEU A 217 -7.67 10.32 25.99
CA LEU A 217 -7.36 9.36 27.05
C LEU A 217 -6.62 10.04 28.20
N SER A 218 -6.96 9.65 29.43
CA SER A 218 -6.21 10.07 30.61
C SER A 218 -4.85 9.35 30.65
N PRO A 219 -3.85 9.91 31.37
CA PRO A 219 -2.56 9.23 31.57
C PRO A 219 -2.69 7.82 32.18
N GLU A 220 -3.68 7.62 33.05
CA GLU A 220 -3.98 6.32 33.67
C GLU A 220 -4.54 5.32 32.65
N GLU A 221 -5.42 5.77 31.75
CA GLU A 221 -5.95 4.95 30.65
C GLU A 221 -4.83 4.54 29.70
N VAL A 222 -3.97 5.48 29.30
CA VAL A 222 -2.79 5.21 28.46
C VAL A 222 -1.89 4.18 29.12
N LYS A 223 -1.60 4.35 30.42
CA LYS A 223 -0.77 3.42 31.17
C LYS A 223 -1.40 2.02 31.22
N ALA A 224 -2.69 1.92 31.53
CA ALA A 224 -3.39 0.63 31.60
C ALA A 224 -3.42 -0.08 30.24
N LEU A 225 -3.62 0.67 29.15
CA LEU A 225 -3.59 0.12 27.80
C LEU A 225 -2.18 -0.31 27.38
N ASN A 226 -1.14 0.47 27.72
CA ASN A 226 0.25 0.06 27.48
C ASN A 226 0.62 -1.21 28.25
N GLU A 227 0.17 -1.35 29.50
CA GLU A 227 0.35 -2.58 30.29
C GLU A 227 -0.43 -3.76 29.68
N LYS A 228 -1.69 -3.56 29.26
CA LYS A 228 -2.53 -4.60 28.64
C LYS A 228 -1.93 -5.14 27.34
N TYR A 229 -1.44 -4.25 26.49
CA TYR A 229 -0.91 -4.59 25.17
C TYR A 229 0.60 -4.80 25.15
N ASP A 230 1.27 -4.73 26.31
CA ASP A 230 2.72 -4.88 26.43
C ASP A 230 3.45 -3.93 25.47
N ILE A 231 3.13 -2.63 25.55
CA ILE A 231 3.70 -1.59 24.71
C ILE A 231 4.85 -0.90 25.44
N ASP A 232 6.06 -1.04 24.89
CA ASP A 232 7.19 -0.18 25.19
C ASP A 232 7.23 0.98 24.19
N GLU A 233 6.95 2.20 24.67
CA GLU A 233 7.05 3.43 23.88
C GLU A 233 8.45 3.63 23.27
N SER A 234 9.50 3.09 23.90
CA SER A 234 10.85 3.12 23.34
C SER A 234 10.97 2.27 22.07
N GLU A 235 10.29 1.14 22.00
CA GLU A 235 10.25 0.31 20.79
C GLU A 235 9.43 0.97 19.70
N PHE A 236 8.28 1.55 20.04
CA PHE A 236 7.49 2.35 19.10
C PHE A 236 8.33 3.48 18.49
N GLY A 237 9.06 4.23 19.32
CA GLY A 237 9.98 5.29 18.89
C GLY A 237 11.05 4.78 17.92
N LYS A 238 11.73 3.68 18.26
CA LYS A 238 12.74 3.05 17.38
C LYS A 238 12.17 2.65 16.02
N ARG A 239 10.92 2.16 15.96
CA ARG A 239 10.27 1.83 14.68
C ARG A 239 10.02 3.07 13.83
N VAL A 240 9.52 4.15 14.44
CA VAL A 240 9.32 5.42 13.73
C VAL A 240 10.66 5.99 13.23
N GLU A 241 11.70 5.96 14.05
CA GLU A 241 13.04 6.42 13.69
C GLU A 241 13.64 5.62 12.53
N PHE A 242 13.49 4.30 12.52
CA PHE A 242 13.92 3.45 11.42
C PHE A 242 13.27 3.87 10.09
N LEU A 243 11.94 4.06 10.10
CA LEU A 243 11.19 4.46 8.92
C LEU A 243 11.59 5.85 8.42
N GLN A 244 11.80 6.80 9.33
CA GLN A 244 12.30 8.14 8.99
C GLN A 244 13.73 8.09 8.43
N GLY A 245 14.59 7.21 8.95
CA GLY A 245 15.92 6.95 8.42
C GLY A 245 15.86 6.50 6.96
N LYS A 246 15.01 5.50 6.67
CA LYS A 246 14.82 5.00 5.29
C LYS A 246 14.30 6.06 4.33
N LYS A 247 13.37 6.91 4.77
CA LYS A 247 12.91 8.06 3.97
C LYS A 247 14.06 9.01 3.65
N LYS A 248 14.85 9.41 4.65
CA LYS A 248 15.98 10.34 4.46
C LYS A 248 17.06 9.77 3.55
N GLU A 249 17.38 8.48 3.66
CA GLU A 249 18.31 7.79 2.77
C GLU A 249 17.83 7.87 1.31
N ALA A 250 16.55 7.57 1.07
CA ALA A 250 15.95 7.64 -0.25
C ALA A 250 15.90 9.07 -0.80
N GLU A 251 15.53 10.07 0.02
CA GLU A 251 15.54 11.48 -0.36
C GLU A 251 16.95 11.97 -0.74
N ALA A 252 17.97 11.58 0.03
CA ALA A 252 19.36 11.91 -0.27
C ALA A 252 19.84 11.26 -1.58
N GLN A 253 19.45 10.01 -1.85
CA GLN A 253 19.77 9.33 -3.10
C GLN A 253 19.06 9.99 -4.30
N LEU A 254 17.77 10.32 -4.17
CA LEU A 254 17.02 11.04 -5.21
C LEU A 254 17.61 12.43 -5.48
N ALA A 255 18.01 13.15 -4.44
CA ALA A 255 18.66 14.45 -4.59
C ALA A 255 20.01 14.33 -5.31
N LYS A 256 20.79 13.29 -5.02
CA LYS A 256 22.04 12.99 -5.72
C LYS A 256 21.79 12.65 -7.19
N GLU A 257 20.86 11.74 -7.48
CA GLU A 257 20.47 11.36 -8.85
C GLU A 257 19.98 12.57 -9.64
N ARG A 258 19.19 13.45 -9.01
CA ARG A 258 18.74 14.70 -9.61
C ARG A 258 19.91 15.63 -9.96
N LYS A 259 20.85 15.81 -9.02
CA LYS A 259 22.03 16.65 -9.25
C LYS A 259 22.89 16.11 -10.39
N GLU A 260 23.13 14.79 -10.43
CA GLU A 260 23.87 14.13 -11.51
C GLU A 260 23.16 14.29 -12.86
N ARG A 261 21.81 14.19 -12.89
CA ARG A 261 21.02 14.45 -14.10
C ARG A 261 21.11 15.91 -14.55
N GLU A 262 21.01 16.87 -13.63
CA GLU A 262 21.14 18.31 -13.93
C GLU A 262 22.54 18.65 -14.45
N GLU A 263 23.60 18.05 -13.88
CA GLU A 263 24.98 18.21 -14.37
C GLU A 263 25.16 17.62 -15.77
N ALA A 264 24.65 16.42 -16.03
CA ALA A 264 24.70 15.79 -17.36
C ALA A 264 23.92 16.60 -18.41
N LEU A 265 22.75 17.12 -18.02
CA LEU A 265 21.92 17.98 -18.86
C LEU A 265 22.63 19.31 -19.17
N SER A 266 23.25 19.91 -18.17
CA SER A 266 24.04 21.14 -18.31
C SER A 266 25.18 20.95 -19.31
N GLN A 267 25.94 19.85 -19.20
CA GLN A 267 27.02 19.50 -20.13
C GLN A 267 26.50 19.26 -21.56
N PHE A 268 25.37 18.57 -21.70
CA PHE A 268 24.72 18.39 -22.99
C PHE A 268 24.36 19.74 -23.63
N LEU A 269 23.69 20.62 -22.87
CA LEU A 269 23.28 21.93 -23.35
C LEU A 269 24.47 22.83 -23.68
N ASP A 270 25.57 22.77 -22.93
CA ASP A 270 26.81 23.50 -23.26
C ASP A 270 27.34 23.09 -24.65
N GLY A 271 27.30 21.79 -24.96
CA GLY A 271 27.67 21.27 -26.28
C GLY A 271 26.70 21.70 -27.39
N VAL A 272 25.40 21.77 -27.10
CA VAL A 272 24.39 22.23 -28.08
C VAL A 272 24.47 23.73 -28.34
N MET A 273 24.66 24.52 -27.30
CA MET A 273 24.71 25.98 -27.37
C MET A 273 26.01 26.48 -28.00
N ASP A 274 27.12 25.75 -27.84
CA ASP A 274 28.41 26.02 -28.51
C ASP A 274 28.86 27.48 -28.31
N GLY A 275 28.80 27.96 -27.06
CA GLY A 275 29.17 29.32 -26.68
C GLY A 275 28.16 30.43 -27.01
N ASN A 276 26.98 30.10 -27.56
CA ASN A 276 25.90 31.06 -27.79
C ASN A 276 25.03 31.24 -26.54
N ASP A 277 24.50 32.44 -26.31
CA ASP A 277 23.59 32.72 -25.17
C ASP A 277 22.22 32.06 -25.31
N THR A 278 21.81 31.73 -26.54
CA THR A 278 20.53 31.08 -26.85
C THR A 278 20.70 29.99 -27.90
N THR A 279 19.81 29.00 -27.88
CA THR A 279 19.70 27.97 -28.92
C THR A 279 18.24 27.69 -29.22
N THR A 280 17.97 27.12 -30.41
CA THR A 280 16.62 26.74 -30.82
C THR A 280 16.31 25.32 -30.41
N GLY A 281 15.03 25.02 -30.20
CA GLY A 281 14.56 23.66 -29.90
C GLY A 281 14.95 22.67 -30.98
N ARG A 282 15.04 23.10 -32.24
CA ARG A 282 15.52 22.28 -33.35
C ARG A 282 16.93 21.75 -33.10
N ARG A 283 17.87 22.60 -32.66
CA ARG A 283 19.25 22.18 -32.34
C ARG A 283 19.29 21.23 -31.16
N VAL A 284 18.47 21.48 -30.13
CA VAL A 284 18.34 20.59 -28.96
C VAL A 284 17.79 19.22 -29.37
N HIS A 285 16.75 19.20 -30.18
CA HIS A 285 16.13 17.99 -30.71
C HIS A 285 17.10 17.19 -31.59
N GLU A 286 17.80 17.83 -32.53
CA GLU A 286 18.80 17.18 -33.38
C GLU A 286 19.95 16.55 -32.57
N ALA A 287 20.40 17.24 -31.52
CA ALA A 287 21.41 16.71 -30.62
C ALA A 287 20.89 15.53 -29.78
N ALA A 288 19.65 15.59 -29.31
CA ALA A 288 19.00 14.49 -28.59
C ALA A 288 18.82 13.25 -29.49
N LEU A 289 18.43 13.44 -30.77
CA LEU A 289 18.34 12.35 -31.75
C LEU A 289 19.69 11.66 -31.97
N LYS A 290 20.77 12.42 -32.06
CA LYS A 290 22.14 11.86 -32.16
C LYS A 290 22.53 11.03 -30.93
N LEU A 291 22.11 11.42 -29.73
CA LEU A 291 22.39 10.66 -28.51
C LEU A 291 21.74 9.27 -28.51
N VAL A 292 20.57 9.14 -29.13
CA VAL A 292 19.81 7.88 -29.18
C VAL A 292 19.96 7.13 -30.51
N GLU A 293 20.84 7.61 -31.40
CA GLU A 293 21.05 7.02 -32.71
C GLU A 293 21.52 5.57 -32.60
N GLY A 294 20.86 4.66 -33.33
CA GLY A 294 21.15 3.22 -33.28
C GLY A 294 20.65 2.50 -32.02
N MET A 295 19.99 3.20 -31.09
CA MET A 295 19.37 2.60 -29.91
C MET A 295 17.91 2.22 -30.19
N LYS A 296 17.44 1.12 -29.58
CA LYS A 296 16.00 0.82 -29.54
C LYS A 296 15.32 1.74 -28.52
N VAL A 297 14.65 2.77 -29.02
CA VAL A 297 13.96 3.78 -28.21
C VAL A 297 12.66 3.21 -27.64
N ASN A 298 12.38 3.48 -26.36
CA ASN A 298 11.11 3.10 -25.73
C ASN A 298 10.04 4.17 -25.96
N LYS A 299 8.76 3.84 -25.71
CA LYS A 299 7.63 4.75 -25.95
C LYS A 299 7.80 6.11 -25.25
N LYS A 300 8.25 6.12 -24.00
CA LYS A 300 8.43 7.35 -23.22
C LYS A 300 9.52 8.25 -23.80
N THR A 301 10.66 7.67 -24.19
CA THR A 301 11.73 8.43 -24.84
C THR A 301 11.28 9.00 -26.18
N GLN A 302 10.45 8.27 -26.95
CA GLN A 302 9.85 8.80 -28.18
C GLN A 302 8.91 9.98 -27.89
N GLU A 303 8.04 9.87 -26.88
CA GLU A 303 7.15 10.95 -26.46
C GLU A 303 7.93 12.24 -26.09
N HIS A 304 9.10 12.11 -25.46
CA HIS A 304 9.94 13.26 -25.12
C HIS A 304 10.60 13.89 -26.36
N LEU A 305 11.02 13.08 -27.34
CA LEU A 305 11.56 13.57 -28.61
C LEU A 305 10.49 14.31 -29.42
N ASP A 306 9.26 13.75 -29.49
CA ASP A 306 8.13 14.39 -30.16
C ASP A 306 7.78 15.73 -29.50
N GLU A 307 7.87 15.83 -28.17
CA GLU A 307 7.61 17.08 -27.45
C GLU A 307 8.72 18.14 -27.70
N LEU A 308 9.97 17.70 -27.85
CA LEU A 308 11.07 18.57 -28.29
C LEU A 308 10.86 19.07 -29.72
N GLU A 309 10.41 18.20 -30.63
CA GLU A 309 10.12 18.57 -32.02
C GLU A 309 9.00 19.61 -32.12
N LYS A 310 7.93 19.48 -31.33
CA LYS A 310 6.86 20.50 -31.26
C LYS A 310 7.36 21.88 -30.84
N ASN A 311 8.45 21.92 -30.08
CA ASN A 311 9.08 23.16 -29.60
C ASN A 311 10.31 23.55 -30.46
N ALA A 312 10.46 22.98 -31.66
CA ALA A 312 11.64 23.18 -32.49
C ALA A 312 11.94 24.64 -32.83
N ASP A 313 10.90 25.47 -33.00
CA ASP A 313 11.04 26.88 -33.37
C ASP A 313 11.17 27.82 -32.17
N VAL A 314 11.07 27.31 -30.94
CA VAL A 314 11.30 28.12 -29.74
C VAL A 314 12.79 28.38 -29.60
N ALA A 315 13.17 29.63 -29.32
CA ALA A 315 14.52 29.99 -28.90
C ALA A 315 14.54 30.17 -27.39
N GLY A 316 15.53 29.58 -26.74
CA GLY A 316 15.67 29.62 -25.28
C GLY A 316 17.12 29.70 -24.85
N ASP A 317 17.33 30.30 -23.69
CA ASP A 317 18.62 30.25 -23.00
C ASP A 317 18.81 28.90 -22.28
N LYS A 318 19.97 28.72 -21.65
CA LYS A 318 20.29 27.49 -20.93
C LYS A 318 19.29 27.17 -19.82
N ALA A 319 18.78 28.19 -19.12
CA ALA A 319 17.85 28.01 -18.02
C ALA A 319 16.49 27.49 -18.52
N TYR A 320 15.97 28.10 -19.60
CA TYR A 320 14.76 27.67 -20.27
C TYR A 320 14.84 26.19 -20.70
N TRP A 321 15.90 25.83 -21.42
CA TRP A 321 16.05 24.45 -21.91
C TRP A 321 16.30 23.44 -20.79
N THR A 322 16.98 23.83 -19.71
CA THR A 322 17.15 22.99 -18.52
C THR A 322 15.81 22.71 -17.86
N GLU A 323 14.96 23.73 -17.68
CA GLU A 323 13.62 23.57 -17.11
C GLU A 323 12.75 22.67 -18.01
N PHE A 324 12.74 22.95 -19.32
CA PHE A 324 11.97 22.18 -20.29
C PHE A 324 12.34 20.69 -20.30
N LEU A 325 13.64 20.38 -20.41
CA LEU A 325 14.15 19.00 -20.48
C LEU A 325 14.06 18.23 -19.15
N THR A 326 13.90 18.95 -18.03
CA THR A 326 13.64 18.31 -16.73
C THR A 326 12.17 17.91 -16.57
N ARG A 327 11.26 18.64 -17.23
CA ARG A 327 9.80 18.43 -17.15
C ARG A 327 9.30 17.30 -18.03
N ILE A 328 9.96 17.05 -19.15
CA ILE A 328 9.65 15.92 -20.03
C ILE A 328 10.43 14.68 -19.57
#